data_AF-A0A1G2L9T2-F1
#
_entry.id   AF-A0A1G2L9T2-F1
#
_cell.length_a   1.000
_cell.length_b   1.000
_cell.length_c   1.000
_cell.angle_alpha   90.00
_cell.angle_beta   90.00
_cell.angle_gamma   90.00
#
_symmetry.space_group_name_H-M   'P 1'
#
loop_
_entity.id
_entity.type
_entity.pdbx_description
1 polymer ?
#
loop_
_entity_poly.entity_id
_entity_poly.type
_entity_poly.pdbx_seq_one_letter_code
_entity_poly.pdbx_strand_id
1 'polypeptide(L)'
;MFKTQNSKRVSDLFGIWNLEFACPPKHRRRRGISRSGRSTRLADSPRFAGGADAGFTIVEIIIAIGIMVLLASVIVSGFLNFRKESLLNSSAELVVSSLLGARAKTLSSEGGYQYGVHLQNDRVVLFRGALYSAGDPNNVETVLPSAVEISAITLAGGGTDLVFARLTGATSQYGSMTVRVKSDVARTRAVSITATGIVSVQ
;
A
#
# COMPACT_ATOMS: atom_id res chain seq x y z
N MET A 1 0.58 -9.43 46.04
CA MET A 1 -0.69 -8.72 46.28
C MET A 1 -1.49 -8.75 44.99
N PHE A 2 -2.29 -9.82 44.83
CA PHE A 2 -3.21 -10.01 43.72
C PHE A 2 -4.52 -9.28 44.02
N LYS A 3 -5.05 -8.52 43.06
CA LYS A 3 -6.47 -8.17 43.03
C LYS A 3 -6.97 -8.21 41.59
N THR A 4 -7.83 -9.20 41.38
CA THR A 4 -8.74 -9.45 40.27
C THR A 4 -9.84 -8.39 40.15
N GLN A 5 -10.31 -8.13 38.91
CA GLN A 5 -11.68 -7.79 38.47
C GLN A 5 -11.58 -7.13 37.07
N ASN A 6 -12.47 -7.24 36.09
CA ASN A 6 -13.74 -7.93 35.93
C ASN A 6 -14.13 -7.84 34.42
N SER A 7 -14.91 -8.82 33.99
CA SER A 7 -15.70 -8.94 32.77
C SER A 7 -16.36 -7.65 32.26
N LYS A 8 -16.45 -7.49 30.93
CA LYS A 8 -17.74 -7.29 30.20
C LYS A 8 -17.56 -7.30 28.67
N ARG A 9 -18.39 -8.14 28.04
CA ARG A 9 -18.68 -8.20 26.59
C ARG A 9 -19.28 -6.89 26.08
N VAL A 10 -18.95 -6.52 24.84
CA VAL A 10 -19.84 -5.72 23.97
C VAL A 10 -19.69 -6.22 22.53
N SER A 11 -20.35 -7.34 22.24
CA SER A 11 -21.06 -7.52 20.97
C SER A 11 -22.29 -6.60 21.04
N ASP A 12 -22.58 -5.83 19.99
CA ASP A 12 -23.92 -5.36 19.60
C ASP A 12 -23.83 -4.11 18.71
N LEU A 13 -23.75 -4.26 17.39
CA LEU A 13 -24.15 -3.24 16.43
C LEU A 13 -24.60 -3.91 15.11
N PHE A 14 -25.68 -4.68 15.17
CA PHE A 14 -26.48 -5.01 13.99
C PHE A 14 -27.96 -4.96 14.39
N GLY A 15 -28.65 -3.93 13.90
CA GLY A 15 -30.08 -3.79 14.07
C GLY A 15 -30.49 -2.34 13.87
N ILE A 16 -31.10 -2.05 12.72
CA ILE A 16 -32.31 -1.23 12.52
C ILE A 16 -32.65 -1.37 11.02
N TRP A 17 -33.56 -2.29 10.70
CA TRP A 17 -34.44 -2.24 9.52
C TRP A 17 -35.73 -2.94 9.92
N ASN A 18 -36.69 -2.19 10.48
CA ASN A 18 -38.07 -2.63 10.62
C ASN A 18 -38.95 -1.44 10.97
N LEU A 19 -39.90 -1.13 10.09
CA LEU A 19 -41.11 -0.30 10.26
C LEU A 19 -41.89 -0.50 8.95
N GLU A 20 -42.74 -1.51 8.81
CA GLU A 20 -44.11 -1.66 9.35
C GLU A 20 -45.20 -1.13 8.39
N PHE A 21 -46.21 -1.98 8.23
CA PHE A 21 -47.27 -1.97 7.24
C PHE A 21 -48.36 -0.93 7.54
N ALA A 22 -49.01 -0.40 6.49
CA ALA A 22 -50.37 0.12 6.60
C ALA A 22 -51.16 -0.04 5.28
N CYS A 23 -52.16 -0.91 5.30
CA CYS A 23 -53.16 -1.15 4.26
C CYS A 23 -54.41 -0.29 4.53
N PRO A 24 -54.90 0.53 3.58
CA PRO A 24 -56.15 1.26 3.76
C PRO A 24 -57.40 0.52 3.21
N PRO A 25 -58.60 0.85 3.73
CA PRO A 25 -59.77 -0.04 3.74
C PRO A 25 -60.66 0.01 2.48
N LYS A 26 -61.43 -1.08 2.35
CA LYS A 26 -62.37 -1.43 1.27
C LYS A 26 -63.77 -0.91 1.59
N HIS A 27 -64.29 0.07 0.84
CA HIS A 27 -65.71 0.47 0.92
C HIS A 27 -66.46 0.22 -0.40
N ARG A 28 -67.43 -0.69 -0.33
CA ARG A 28 -68.50 -0.91 -1.31
C ARG A 28 -69.48 0.27 -1.28
N ARG A 29 -69.80 0.85 -2.43
CA ARG A 29 -71.12 1.45 -2.68
C ARG A 29 -71.64 1.01 -4.04
N ARG A 30 -72.80 0.34 -4.03
CA ARG A 30 -73.66 0.11 -5.20
C ARG A 30 -74.46 1.38 -5.46
N ARG A 31 -74.53 1.81 -6.72
CA ARG A 31 -75.72 2.42 -7.32
C ARG A 31 -75.76 2.00 -8.79
N GLY A 32 -76.84 1.33 -9.18
CA GLY A 32 -77.17 1.13 -10.58
C GLY A 32 -78.03 2.29 -11.07
N ILE A 33 -77.77 2.77 -12.29
CA ILE A 33 -78.78 3.36 -13.16
C ILE A 33 -78.46 2.88 -14.59
N SER A 34 -79.49 2.28 -15.19
CA SER A 34 -79.57 1.88 -16.58
C SER A 34 -79.91 3.09 -17.44
N ARG A 35 -79.24 3.28 -18.60
CA ARG A 35 -79.91 3.31 -19.92
C ARG A 35 -78.99 3.66 -21.10
N SER A 36 -79.43 3.08 -22.22
CA SER A 36 -79.31 3.48 -23.63
C SER A 36 -77.97 3.32 -24.32
N GLY A 37 -77.97 2.38 -25.26
CA GLY A 37 -76.87 2.12 -26.17
C GLY A 37 -76.51 3.29 -27.06
N ARG A 38 -75.24 3.32 -27.43
CA ARG A 38 -74.80 3.79 -28.73
C ARG A 38 -73.69 2.87 -29.20
N SER A 39 -74.05 2.05 -30.19
CA SER A 39 -73.13 1.37 -31.09
C SER A 39 -72.13 2.38 -31.64
N THR A 40 -70.83 2.11 -31.51
CA THR A 40 -69.85 2.37 -32.57
C THR A 40 -68.59 1.55 -32.35
N ARG A 41 -68.41 0.58 -33.25
CA ARG A 41 -67.14 0.11 -33.86
C ARG A 41 -66.10 -0.59 -32.98
N LEU A 42 -66.10 -1.91 -33.13
CA LEU A 42 -64.90 -2.72 -33.29
C LEU A 42 -64.10 -2.23 -34.51
N ALA A 43 -62.89 -1.77 -34.27
CA ALA A 43 -61.75 -1.53 -35.17
C ALA A 43 -60.90 -0.51 -34.39
N ASP A 44 -59.65 -0.71 -34.06
CA ASP A 44 -58.62 -1.48 -34.73
C ASP A 44 -57.48 -1.59 -33.70
N SER A 45 -56.81 -2.72 -33.63
CA SER A 45 -55.57 -2.83 -32.87
C SER A 45 -54.40 -2.74 -33.84
N PRO A 46 -53.74 -1.57 -33.98
CA PRO A 46 -52.36 -1.58 -34.40
C PRO A 46 -51.49 -1.72 -33.15
N ARG A 47 -50.95 -2.93 -33.00
CA ARG A 47 -49.70 -3.14 -32.30
C ARG A 47 -48.63 -2.29 -33.00
N PHE A 48 -48.18 -1.22 -32.37
CA PHE A 48 -46.85 -0.65 -32.59
C PHE A 48 -46.06 -0.98 -31.33
N ALA A 49 -45.42 -2.15 -31.19
CA ALA A 49 -44.23 -2.55 -31.94
C ALA A 49 -43.29 -1.35 -32.10
N GLY A 50 -42.38 -1.20 -31.13
CA GLY A 50 -41.41 -0.12 -31.09
C GLY A 50 -40.81 0.15 -29.71
N GLY A 51 -40.66 -0.87 -28.85
CA GLY A 51 -39.53 -0.84 -27.93
C GLY A 51 -38.31 -0.97 -28.82
N ALA A 52 -37.83 0.14 -29.37
CA ALA A 52 -36.53 0.13 -30.02
C ALA A 52 -35.55 -0.16 -28.89
N ASP A 53 -35.11 -1.40 -28.79
CA ASP A 53 -33.83 -1.69 -28.17
C ASP A 53 -32.82 -0.86 -28.95
N ALA A 54 -32.59 0.35 -28.46
CA ALA A 54 -31.75 1.35 -29.09
C ALA A 54 -30.32 0.80 -29.02
N GLY A 55 -29.84 0.28 -30.14
CA GLY A 55 -28.43 -0.08 -30.28
C GLY A 55 -27.57 1.17 -30.13
N PHE A 56 -26.43 1.03 -29.44
CA PHE A 56 -25.45 2.09 -29.33
C PHE A 56 -24.99 2.54 -30.72
N THR A 57 -24.97 3.85 -30.94
CA THR A 57 -24.46 4.40 -32.20
C THR A 57 -22.94 4.22 -32.28
N ILE A 58 -22.37 4.07 -33.48
CA ILE A 58 -20.91 3.95 -33.66
C ILE A 58 -20.18 5.16 -33.05
N VAL A 59 -20.77 6.35 -33.17
CA VAL A 59 -20.21 7.59 -32.61
C VAL A 59 -20.18 7.54 -31.08
N GLU A 60 -21.22 7.03 -30.44
CA GLU A 60 -21.29 6.89 -28.98
C GLU A 60 -20.22 5.93 -28.45
N ILE A 61 -19.97 4.81 -29.15
CA ILE A 61 -18.89 3.88 -28.80
C ILE A 61 -17.52 4.56 -28.90
N ILE A 62 -17.28 5.37 -29.94
CA ILE A 62 -16.03 6.11 -30.09
C ILE A 62 -15.85 7.12 -28.96
N ILE A 63 -16.91 7.87 -28.60
CA ILE A 63 -16.87 8.83 -27.49
C ILE A 63 -16.63 8.10 -26.16
N ALA A 64 -17.31 6.99 -25.91
CA ALA A 64 -17.14 6.19 -24.70
C ALA A 64 -15.71 5.65 -24.56
N ILE A 65 -15.13 5.11 -25.63
CA ILE A 65 -13.73 4.65 -25.64
C ILE A 65 -12.78 5.84 -25.40
N GLY A 66 -13.05 6.99 -26.00
CA GLY A 66 -12.27 8.21 -25.77
C GLY A 66 -12.24 8.61 -24.28
N ILE A 67 -13.41 8.61 -23.63
CA ILE A 67 -13.52 8.89 -22.19
C ILE A 67 -12.76 7.83 -21.38
N MET A 68 -12.89 6.55 -21.72
CA MET A 68 -12.19 5.45 -21.03
C MET A 68 -10.67 5.59 -21.10
N VAL A 69 -10.10 5.93 -22.27
CA VAL A 69 -8.65 6.12 -22.44
C VAL A 69 -8.16 7.32 -21.62
N LEU A 70 -8.90 8.42 -21.61
CA LEU A 70 -8.57 9.60 -20.80
C LEU A 70 -8.53 9.24 -19.31
N LEU A 71 -9.54 8.55 -18.80
CA LEU A 71 -9.57 8.10 -17.40
C LEU A 71 -8.43 7.12 -17.07
N ALA A 72 -8.17 6.15 -17.96
CA ALA A 72 -7.11 5.17 -17.79
C ALA A 72 -5.71 5.84 -17.69
N SER A 73 -5.47 6.91 -18.46
CA SER A 73 -4.18 7.62 -18.44
C SER A 73 -3.84 8.23 -17.08
N VAL A 74 -4.83 8.80 -16.40
CA VAL A 74 -4.69 9.40 -15.07
C VAL A 74 -4.43 8.31 -14.02
N ILE A 75 -5.19 7.21 -14.10
CA ILE A 75 -5.07 6.07 -13.18
C ILE A 75 -3.68 5.43 -13.29
N VAL A 76 -3.23 5.13 -14.51
CA VAL A 76 -1.92 4.49 -14.75
C VAL A 76 -0.78 5.37 -14.23
N SER A 77 -0.85 6.68 -14.50
CA SER A 77 0.17 7.62 -14.03
C SER A 77 0.23 7.68 -12.49
N GLY A 78 -0.93 7.76 -11.83
CA GLY A 78 -1.01 7.73 -10.37
C GLY A 78 -0.47 6.42 -9.79
N PHE A 79 -0.86 5.29 -10.38
CA PHE A 79 -0.44 3.96 -9.93
C PHE A 79 1.08 3.75 -10.08
N LEU A 80 1.69 4.19 -11.20
CA LEU A 80 3.13 4.08 -11.40
C LEU A 80 3.92 4.88 -10.34
N ASN A 81 3.45 6.08 -10.00
CA ASN A 81 4.08 6.89 -8.95
C ASN A 81 3.93 6.25 -7.57
N PHE A 82 2.75 5.74 -7.24
CA PHE A 82 2.51 5.02 -5.99
C PHE A 82 3.42 3.78 -5.87
N ARG A 83 3.56 3.02 -6.96
CA ARG A 83 4.44 1.84 -6.99
C ARG A 83 5.90 2.21 -6.75
N LYS A 84 6.41 3.29 -7.38
CA LYS A 84 7.78 3.78 -7.15
C LYS A 84 8.01 4.16 -5.69
N GLU A 85 7.06 4.87 -5.07
CA GLU A 85 7.14 5.26 -3.67
C GLU A 85 7.10 4.05 -2.72
N SER A 86 6.19 3.11 -2.96
CA SER A 86 6.11 1.87 -2.17
C SER A 86 7.41 1.05 -2.27
N LEU A 87 8.00 0.96 -3.46
CA LEU A 87 9.29 0.28 -3.68
C LEU A 87 10.43 0.99 -2.96
N LEU A 88 10.46 2.33 -3.03
CA LEU A 88 11.49 3.14 -2.40
C LEU A 88 11.44 3.01 -0.87
N ASN A 89 10.25 3.11 -0.29
CA ASN A 89 10.04 2.94 1.15
C ASN A 89 10.41 1.53 1.62
N SER A 90 9.96 0.49 0.88
CA SER A 90 10.30 -0.90 1.23
C SER A 90 11.81 -1.15 1.16
N SER A 91 12.49 -0.57 0.17
CA SER A 91 13.95 -0.70 0.04
C SER A 91 14.71 0.05 1.14
N ALA A 92 14.26 1.25 1.51
CA ALA A 92 14.82 1.96 2.65
C ALA A 92 14.65 1.17 3.96
N GLU A 93 13.46 0.60 4.18
CA GLU A 93 13.17 -0.26 5.33
C GLU A 93 14.08 -1.51 5.37
N LEU A 94 14.35 -2.13 4.22
CA LEU A 94 15.29 -3.27 4.13
C LEU A 94 16.71 -2.88 4.56
N VAL A 95 17.19 -1.71 4.13
CA VAL A 95 18.51 -1.18 4.54
C VAL A 95 18.53 -0.92 6.04
N VAL A 96 17.51 -0.25 6.58
CA VAL A 96 17.39 0.04 8.01
C VAL A 96 17.30 -1.25 8.82
N SER A 97 16.50 -2.22 8.39
CA SER A 97 16.35 -3.52 9.02
C SER A 97 17.69 -4.27 9.09
N SER A 98 18.49 -4.21 8.02
CA SER A 98 19.83 -4.81 7.99
C SER A 98 20.78 -4.13 9.00
N LEU A 99 20.76 -2.81 9.09
CA LEU A 99 21.55 -2.03 10.06
C LEU A 99 21.12 -2.30 11.51
N LEU A 100 19.82 -2.30 11.78
CA LEU A 100 19.27 -2.61 13.10
C LEU A 100 19.54 -4.06 13.50
N GLY A 101 19.48 -4.98 12.54
CA GLY A 101 19.88 -6.37 12.71
C GLY A 101 21.34 -6.49 13.14
N ALA A 102 22.27 -5.82 12.44
CA ALA A 102 23.68 -5.80 12.82
C ALA A 102 23.90 -5.24 14.24
N ARG A 103 23.22 -4.15 14.57
CA ARG A 103 23.27 -3.56 15.91
C ARG A 103 22.74 -4.52 16.98
N ALA A 104 21.60 -5.16 16.74
CA ALA A 104 21.01 -6.12 17.67
C ALA A 104 21.91 -7.35 17.90
N LYS A 105 22.52 -7.88 16.83
CA LYS A 105 23.49 -8.98 16.93
C LYS A 105 24.75 -8.61 17.70
N THR A 106 25.22 -7.37 17.54
CA THR A 106 26.36 -6.82 18.30
C THR A 106 26.02 -6.65 19.78
N LEU A 107 24.83 -6.15 20.10
CA LEU A 107 24.38 -5.93 21.48
C LEU A 107 24.12 -7.24 22.23
N SER A 108 23.56 -8.24 21.54
CA SER A 108 23.43 -9.60 22.07
C SER A 108 24.76 -10.36 22.09
N SER A 109 25.82 -9.78 21.51
CA SER A 109 27.13 -10.39 21.38
C SER A 109 27.04 -11.79 20.77
N GLU A 110 26.23 -11.95 19.72
CA GLU A 110 25.98 -13.23 19.06
C GLU A 110 27.30 -13.86 18.60
N GLY A 111 27.61 -15.05 19.13
CA GLY A 111 28.88 -15.75 18.87
C GLY A 111 30.13 -15.08 19.45
N GLY A 112 29.98 -14.06 20.30
CA GLY A 112 31.11 -13.31 20.88
C GLY A 112 31.67 -12.21 19.98
N TYR A 113 31.06 -11.96 18.83
CA TYR A 113 31.55 -11.01 17.82
C TYR A 113 30.81 -9.68 17.86
N GLN A 114 31.46 -8.65 17.30
CA GLN A 114 30.78 -7.44 16.83
C GLN A 114 30.29 -7.66 15.39
N TYR A 115 29.28 -6.92 14.97
CA TYR A 115 28.73 -7.02 13.62
C TYR A 115 28.74 -5.65 12.96
N GLY A 116 28.86 -5.69 11.64
CA GLY A 116 28.84 -4.52 10.78
C GLY A 116 28.05 -4.77 9.52
N VAL A 117 27.85 -3.70 8.78
CA VAL A 117 27.16 -3.69 7.51
C VAL A 117 28.06 -3.05 6.46
N HIS A 118 28.31 -3.79 5.39
CA HIS A 118 28.99 -3.30 4.20
C HIS A 118 27.93 -2.87 3.19
N LEU A 119 27.98 -1.59 2.82
CA LEU A 119 27.03 -0.98 1.88
C LEU A 119 27.58 -1.05 0.46
N GLN A 120 26.74 -1.55 -0.46
CA GLN A 120 26.97 -1.48 -1.89
C GLN A 120 25.77 -0.82 -2.56
N ASN A 121 25.91 -0.44 -3.82
CA ASN A 121 24.84 0.25 -4.56
C ASN A 121 23.57 -0.61 -4.72
N ASP A 122 23.73 -1.93 -4.88
CA ASP A 122 22.65 -2.88 -5.19
C ASP A 122 22.33 -3.85 -4.05
N ARG A 123 23.14 -3.87 -2.99
CA ARG A 123 22.97 -4.80 -1.87
C ARG A 123 23.56 -4.25 -0.58
N VAL A 124 23.14 -4.87 0.51
CA VAL A 124 23.65 -4.63 1.85
C VAL A 124 24.15 -5.95 2.40
N VAL A 125 25.40 -5.99 2.85
CA VAL A 125 26.01 -7.22 3.35
C VAL A 125 26.25 -7.09 4.84
N LEU A 126 25.55 -7.90 5.63
CA LEU A 126 25.81 -8.05 7.05
C LEU A 126 27.03 -8.96 7.23
N PHE A 127 28.04 -8.49 7.97
CA PHE A 127 29.24 -9.24 8.28
C PHE A 127 29.54 -9.24 9.77
N ARG A 128 30.38 -10.18 10.20
CA ARG A 128 30.87 -10.30 11.58
C ARG A 128 32.32 -9.85 11.67
N GLY A 129 32.71 -9.32 12.83
CA GLY A 129 34.04 -8.82 13.11
C GLY A 129 34.21 -7.31 12.87
N ALA A 130 35.44 -6.83 13.05
CA ALA A 130 35.78 -5.41 12.93
C ALA A 130 36.03 -4.95 11.49
N LEU A 131 36.28 -5.89 10.58
CA LEU A 131 36.64 -5.63 9.19
C LEU A 131 35.82 -6.54 8.28
N TYR A 132 35.32 -5.99 7.18
CA TYR A 132 34.61 -6.76 6.18
C TYR A 132 35.56 -7.64 5.37
N SER A 133 35.15 -8.88 5.12
CA SER A 133 35.84 -9.80 4.20
C SER A 133 34.79 -10.40 3.26
N ALA A 134 34.90 -10.12 1.96
CA ALA A 134 33.92 -10.57 0.97
C ALA A 134 33.80 -12.11 0.87
N GLY A 135 34.85 -12.84 1.25
CA GLY A 135 34.88 -14.31 1.20
C GLY A 135 34.40 -15.02 2.47
N ASP A 136 33.96 -14.31 3.52
CA ASP A 136 33.47 -14.97 4.75
C ASP A 136 32.11 -15.65 4.49
N PRO A 137 31.96 -16.97 4.70
CA PRO A 137 30.69 -17.67 4.51
C PRO A 137 29.58 -17.24 5.48
N ASN A 138 29.91 -16.47 6.53
CA ASN A 138 28.94 -15.93 7.49
C ASN A 138 28.34 -14.59 7.05
N ASN A 139 28.76 -14.07 5.89
CA ASN A 139 28.17 -12.89 5.30
C ASN A 139 26.72 -13.17 4.90
N VAL A 140 25.82 -12.27 5.28
CA VAL A 140 24.42 -12.33 4.88
C VAL A 140 24.15 -11.18 3.92
N GLU A 141 24.02 -11.52 2.64
CA GLU A 141 23.71 -10.55 1.60
C GLU A 141 22.21 -10.31 1.49
N THR A 142 21.81 -9.04 1.52
CA THR A 142 20.45 -8.58 1.25
C THR A 142 20.47 -7.76 -0.03
N VAL A 143 19.98 -8.35 -1.12
CA VAL A 143 19.94 -7.69 -2.43
C VAL A 143 18.74 -6.76 -2.52
N LEU A 144 18.96 -5.52 -2.97
CA LEU A 144 17.90 -4.55 -3.19
C LEU A 144 17.20 -4.84 -4.53
N PRO A 145 15.91 -4.44 -4.67
CA PRO A 145 15.23 -4.49 -5.96
C PRO A 145 16.02 -3.76 -7.04
N SER A 146 16.11 -4.34 -8.24
CA SER A 146 16.95 -3.82 -9.35
C SER A 146 16.63 -2.37 -9.76
N ALA A 147 15.40 -1.92 -9.50
CA ALA A 147 14.91 -0.56 -9.78
C ALA A 147 15.41 0.51 -8.79
N VAL A 148 16.03 0.12 -7.67
CA VAL A 148 16.48 1.00 -6.59
C VAL A 148 18.00 0.84 -6.42
N GLU A 149 18.66 1.89 -5.95
CA GLU A 149 20.06 1.83 -5.53
C GLU A 149 20.35 2.71 -4.32
N ILE A 150 21.39 2.33 -3.59
CA ILE A 150 22.02 3.14 -2.56
C ILE A 150 23.05 4.05 -3.23
N SER A 151 23.01 5.33 -2.86
CA SER A 151 23.87 6.38 -3.40
C SER A 151 24.21 7.40 -2.32
N ALA A 152 25.16 8.30 -2.61
CA ALA A 152 25.58 9.36 -1.69
C ALA A 152 25.86 8.84 -0.27
N ILE A 153 26.64 7.76 -0.18
CA ILE A 153 27.07 7.19 1.10
C ILE A 153 28.14 8.13 1.67
N THR A 154 27.79 8.83 2.75
CA THR A 154 28.66 9.74 3.46
C THR A 154 28.77 9.28 4.90
N LEU A 155 29.73 8.39 5.16
CA LEU A 155 30.06 7.90 6.49
C LEU A 155 31.32 8.59 7.02
N ALA A 156 31.37 8.86 8.33
CA ALA A 156 32.56 9.29 9.01
C ALA A 156 33.67 8.24 8.82
N GLY A 157 34.82 8.66 8.29
CA GLY A 157 35.91 7.76 7.89
C GLY A 157 35.95 7.41 6.40
N GLY A 158 34.96 7.83 5.59
CA GLY A 158 35.02 7.79 4.13
C GLY A 158 34.86 6.41 3.47
N GLY A 159 34.55 5.37 4.25
CA GLY A 159 34.29 4.02 3.76
C GLY A 159 32.81 3.72 3.52
N THR A 160 32.53 2.48 3.11
CA THR A 160 31.17 1.93 2.97
C THR A 160 30.83 0.90 4.04
N ASP A 161 31.75 0.72 5.01
CA ASP A 161 31.58 -0.19 6.14
C ASP A 161 31.12 0.57 7.36
N LEU A 162 30.08 0.05 8.00
CA LEU A 162 29.57 0.57 9.26
C LEU A 162 29.62 -0.54 10.30
N VAL A 163 30.41 -0.34 11.36
CA VAL A 163 30.59 -1.35 12.41
C VAL A 163 30.05 -0.82 13.74
N PHE A 164 29.33 -1.67 14.46
CA PHE A 164 28.80 -1.34 15.77
C PHE A 164 29.72 -1.84 16.89
N ALA A 165 29.85 -1.03 17.93
CA ALA A 165 30.59 -1.37 19.14
C ALA A 165 29.76 -2.29 20.06
N ARG A 166 30.43 -3.27 20.67
CA ARG A 166 29.81 -4.14 21.68
C ARG A 166 29.35 -3.34 22.89
N LEU A 167 28.32 -3.84 23.58
CA LEU A 167 27.69 -3.27 24.78
C LEU A 167 26.91 -1.96 24.56
N THR A 168 27.43 -1.03 23.74
CA THR A 168 26.80 0.28 23.53
C THR A 168 25.99 0.33 22.23
N GLY A 169 26.36 -0.46 21.22
CA GLY A 169 25.76 -0.39 19.90
C GLY A 169 26.03 0.95 19.20
N ALA A 170 27.03 1.71 19.66
CA ALA A 170 27.48 2.95 19.06
C ALA A 170 28.34 2.66 17.81
N THR A 171 28.54 3.65 16.95
CA THR A 171 29.42 3.52 15.78
C THR A 171 30.26 4.78 15.61
N SER A 172 31.52 4.61 15.21
CA SER A 172 32.37 5.72 14.77
C SER A 172 32.15 6.08 13.30
N GLN A 173 31.48 5.22 12.52
CA GLN A 173 31.13 5.44 11.12
C GLN A 173 29.69 5.95 10.98
N TYR A 174 29.32 6.97 11.77
CA TYR A 174 28.03 7.64 11.65
C TYR A 174 27.97 8.49 10.38
N GLY A 175 26.76 8.82 9.92
CA GLY A 175 26.59 9.57 8.68
C GLY A 175 25.23 9.37 8.05
N SER A 176 25.17 9.51 6.73
CA SER A 176 23.94 9.34 5.97
C SER A 176 24.21 8.63 4.64
N MET A 177 23.14 8.04 4.11
CA MET A 177 23.10 7.50 2.76
C MET A 177 21.75 7.83 2.13
N THR A 178 21.69 7.78 0.82
CA THR A 178 20.46 8.06 0.07
C THR A 178 20.05 6.86 -0.77
N VAL A 179 18.87 6.32 -0.51
CA VAL A 179 18.23 5.32 -1.35
C VAL A 179 17.44 6.06 -2.43
N ARG A 180 17.59 5.68 -3.71
CA ARG A 180 16.91 6.34 -4.82
C ARG A 180 16.45 5.37 -5.90
N VAL A 181 15.42 5.78 -6.65
CA VAL A 181 14.93 5.00 -7.80
C VAL A 181 15.83 5.28 -9.00
N LYS A 182 16.33 4.24 -9.68
CA LYS A 182 17.22 4.38 -10.84
C LYS A 182 16.57 5.12 -12.02
N SER A 183 15.27 4.89 -12.24
CA SER A 183 14.51 5.54 -13.30
C SER A 183 14.17 7.01 -13.02
N ASP A 184 14.29 7.46 -11.76
CA ASP A 184 13.89 8.81 -11.34
C ASP A 184 14.78 9.24 -10.15
N VAL A 185 15.89 9.90 -10.48
CA VAL A 185 16.93 10.25 -9.50
C VAL A 185 16.51 11.34 -8.50
N ALA A 186 15.40 12.04 -8.77
CA ALA A 186 14.84 13.02 -7.85
C ALA A 186 14.03 12.38 -6.72
N ARG A 187 13.58 11.13 -6.90
CA ARG A 187 12.84 10.36 -5.88
C ARG A 187 13.83 9.66 -4.96
N THR A 188 14.01 10.21 -3.78
CA THR A 188 15.00 9.75 -2.81
C THR A 188 14.39 9.56 -1.41
N ARG A 189 15.03 8.69 -0.63
CA ARG A 189 14.83 8.54 0.82
C ARG A 189 16.19 8.58 1.47
N ALA A 190 16.35 9.45 2.46
CA ALA A 190 17.61 9.54 3.18
C ALA A 190 17.56 8.61 4.39
N VAL A 191 18.63 7.89 4.64
CA VAL A 191 18.81 7.08 5.84
C VAL A 191 19.97 7.70 6.62
N SER A 192 19.71 8.12 7.85
CA SER A 192 20.70 8.70 8.74
C SER A 192 21.05 7.75 9.87
N ILE A 193 22.34 7.63 10.16
CA ILE A 193 22.87 6.93 11.32
C ILE A 193 23.58 7.93 12.23
N THR A 194 23.21 7.93 13.50
CA THR A 194 23.84 8.75 14.54
C THR A 194 25.01 8.02 15.19
N ALA A 195 25.90 8.75 15.89
CA ALA A 195 27.03 8.16 16.60
C ALA A 195 26.63 7.14 17.68
N THR A 196 25.41 7.24 18.23
CA THR A 196 24.84 6.27 19.18
C THR A 196 24.32 4.99 18.50
N GLY A 197 24.42 4.91 17.17
CA GLY A 197 23.96 3.79 16.37
C GLY A 197 22.44 3.75 16.16
N ILE A 198 21.73 4.85 16.43
CA ILE A 198 20.31 4.97 16.07
C ILE A 198 20.21 5.26 14.58
N VAL A 199 19.37 4.49 13.89
CA VAL A 199 19.11 4.56 12.46
C VAL A 199 17.70 5.08 12.24
N SER A 200 17.53 6.04 11.32
CA SER A 200 16.22 6.58 10.95
C SER A 200 16.12 6.87 9.45
N VAL A 201 14.91 6.71 8.90
CA VAL A 201 14.55 7.12 7.54
C VAL A 201 13.99 8.54 7.58
N GLN A 202 14.35 9.36 6.59
CA GLN A 202 13.87 10.71 6.36
C GLN A 202 13.20 10.81 4.98
#